data_AF-A0A7Y7NX03-F1
#
_entry.id   AF-A0A7Y7NX03-F1
#
_cell.length_a   1.000
_cell.length_b   1.000
_cell.length_c   1.000
_cell.angle_alpha   90.00
_cell.angle_beta   90.00
_cell.angle_gamma   90.00
#
_symmetry.space_group_name_H-M   'P 1'
#
loop_
_entity.id
_entity.type
_entity.pdbx_description
1 polymer ?
#
loop_
_entity_poly.entity_id
_entity_poly.type
_entity_poly.pdbx_seq_one_letter_code
_entity_poly.pdbx_strand_id
1 'polypeptide(L)' 'MARILIGIDDTDNLESRGTGFRARQLGLQMQEKGLCKLHCISRHQLFVHKDIPFTSHNSSACIEVFS' A
#
# COMPACT_ATOMS: atom_id res chain seq x y z
N MET A 1 -2.98 -11.89 -19.60
CA MET A 1 -2.55 -11.10 -18.44
C MET A 1 -3.17 -11.68 -17.18
N ALA A 2 -2.37 -11.92 -16.14
CA ALA A 2 -2.88 -12.41 -14.85
C ALA A 2 -3.18 -11.22 -13.92
N ARG A 3 -4.27 -11.32 -13.16
CA ARG A 3 -4.62 -10.33 -12.13
C ARG A 3 -3.91 -10.69 -10.83
N ILE A 4 -3.16 -9.74 -10.28
CA ILE A 4 -2.39 -9.92 -9.04
C ILE A 4 -2.80 -8.83 -8.03
N LEU A 5 -3.00 -9.25 -6.78
CA LEU A 5 -3.29 -8.37 -5.65
C LEU A 5 -2.12 -8.42 -4.67
N ILE A 6 -1.57 -7.25 -4.33
CA ILE A 6 -0.40 -7.12 -3.45
C ILE A 6 -0.81 -6.31 -2.22
N GLY A 7 -0.84 -6.96 -1.05
CA GLY A 7 -1.09 -6.29 0.23
C GLY A 7 0.17 -5.66 0.79
N ILE A 8 0.05 -4.45 1.35
CA ILE A 8 1.14 -3.71 2.01
C ILE A 8 0.62 -3.13 3.32
N ASP A 9 1.41 -3.26 4.38
CA ASP A 9 1.09 -2.75 5.70
C ASP A 9 2.37 -2.33 6.46
N ASP A 10 2.19 -1.55 7.52
CA ASP A 10 3.20 -1.20 8.53
C ASP A 10 4.56 -0.75 7.96
N THR A 11 4.52 0.21 7.04
CA THR A 11 5.74 0.70 6.36
C THR A 11 6.27 2.02 6.90
N ASP A 12 5.56 2.64 7.83
CA ASP A 12 5.92 3.93 8.40
C ASP A 12 6.36 3.85 9.86
N ASN A 13 7.21 4.82 10.19
CA ASN A 13 7.53 5.25 11.54
C ASN A 13 7.20 6.75 11.69
N LEU A 14 7.50 7.31 12.86
CA LEU A 14 7.21 8.71 13.23
C LEU A 14 7.83 9.76 12.29
N GLU A 15 8.86 9.43 11.53
CA GLU A 15 9.62 10.37 10.69
C GLU A 15 9.43 10.11 9.18
N SER A 16 8.77 9.02 8.82
CA SER A 16 8.68 8.54 7.43
C SER A 16 7.28 8.74 6.82
N ARG A 17 7.18 8.49 5.51
CA ARG A 17 5.89 8.50 4.80
C ARG A 17 5.12 7.19 5.01
N GLY A 18 3.81 7.33 5.24
CA GLY A 18 2.83 6.25 5.44
C GLY A 18 2.72 5.19 4.33
N THR A 19 2.12 4.05 4.68
CA THR A 19 1.78 2.93 3.79
C THR A 19 1.12 3.33 2.47
N GLY A 20 0.15 4.25 2.49
CA GLY A 20 -0.49 4.71 1.25
C GLY A 20 0.47 5.42 0.28
N PHE A 21 1.47 6.15 0.80
CA PHE A 21 2.49 6.78 -0.04
C PHE A 21 3.42 5.72 -0.66
N ARG A 22 3.89 4.77 0.15
CA ARG A 22 4.77 3.69 -0.31
C ARG A 22 4.09 2.79 -1.34
N ALA A 23 2.81 2.47 -1.15
CA ALA A 23 2.03 1.69 -2.12
C ALA A 23 1.95 2.39 -3.49
N ARG A 24 1.67 3.71 -3.52
CA ARG A 24 1.67 4.49 -4.77
C ARG A 24 3.03 4.51 -5.44
N GLN A 25 4.08 4.75 -4.67
CA GLN A 25 5.45 4.78 -5.18
C GLN A 25 5.82 3.42 -5.80
N LEU A 26 5.55 2.31 -5.11
CA LEU A 26 5.85 0.96 -5.60
C LEU A 26 5.05 0.64 -6.86
N GLY A 27 3.74 0.90 -6.87
CA GLY A 27 2.87 0.66 -8.03
C GLY A 27 3.35 1.38 -9.30
N LEU A 28 3.70 2.67 -9.17
CA LEU A 28 4.24 3.46 -10.28
C LEU A 28 5.59 2.93 -10.75
N GLN A 29 6.51 2.62 -9.84
CA GLN A 29 7.83 2.09 -10.19
C GLN A 29 7.76 0.72 -10.90
N MET A 30 6.84 -0.16 -10.51
CA MET A 30 6.65 -1.44 -11.21
C MET A 30 6.13 -1.23 -12.63
N GLN A 31 5.23 -0.28 -12.84
CA GLN A 31 4.73 0.07 -14.17
C GLN A 31 5.81 0.72 -15.04
N GLU A 32 6.58 1.66 -14.51
CA GLU A 32 7.69 2.33 -15.21
C GLU A 32 8.78 1.34 -15.65
N LYS A 33 9.01 0.29 -14.86
CA LYS A 33 9.94 -0.80 -15.19
C LYS A 33 9.37 -1.86 -16.14
N GLY A 34 8.12 -1.73 -16.56
CA GLY A 34 7.46 -2.69 -17.45
C GLY A 34 7.16 -4.06 -16.81
N LEU A 35 7.14 -4.15 -15.48
CA LEU A 35 6.90 -5.42 -14.76
C LEU A 35 5.42 -5.80 -14.73
N CYS A 36 4.53 -4.81 -14.73
CA CYS A 36 3.09 -4.99 -14.73
C CYS A 36 2.39 -3.70 -15.16
N LYS A 37 1.10 -3.79 -15.51
CA LYS A 37 0.21 -2.64 -15.65
C LYS A 37 -0.47 -2.34 -14.31
N LEU A 38 -0.24 -1.15 -13.76
CA LEU A 38 -0.93 -0.70 -12.55
C LEU A 38 -2.40 -0.43 -12.87
N HIS A 39 -3.32 -1.02 -12.09
CA HIS A 39 -4.75 -0.79 -12.25
C HIS A 39 -5.28 0.19 -11.21
N CYS A 40 -5.17 -0.15 -9.93
CA CYS A 40 -5.62 0.70 -8.84
C CYS A 40 -4.87 0.42 -7.54
N ILE A 41 -5.04 1.32 -6.58
CA ILE A 41 -4.56 1.14 -5.21
C ILE A 41 -5.71 1.50 -4.27
N SER A 42 -6.14 0.54 -3.46
CA SER A 42 -7.12 0.77 -2.41
C SER A 42 -6.43 1.02 -1.07
N ARG A 43 -7.05 1.87 -0.24
CA ARG A 43 -6.69 2.05 1.17
C ARG A 43 -7.73 1.36 2.02
N HIS A 44 -7.30 0.55 2.98
CA HIS A 44 -8.17 -0.13 3.92
C HIS A 44 -7.99 0.50 5.30
N GLN A 45 -9.02 1.21 5.78
CA GLN A 45 -9.03 1.73 7.13
C GLN A 45 -9.27 0.56 8.09
N LEU A 46 -8.30 0.31 8.98
CA LEU A 46 -8.40 -0.74 9.98
C LEU A 46 -9.04 -0.21 11.26
N PHE A 47 -9.54 -1.13 12.08
CA PHE A 47 -10.11 -0.83 13.38
C PHE A 47 -9.05 -0.25 14.32
N VAL A 48 -9.38 0.84 15.03
CA VAL A 48 -8.48 1.46 16.02
C VAL A 48 -8.86 0.95 17.41
N HIS A 49 -8.01 0.10 17.97
CA HIS A 49 -8.17 -0.37 19.35
C HIS A 49 -7.41 0.57 20.30
N LYS A 50 -8.08 1.04 21.36
CA LYS A 50 -7.51 2.01 22.33
C LYS A 50 -6.21 1.53 23.01
N ASP A 51 -6.05 0.22 23.17
CA ASP A 51 -4.91 -0.38 23.86
C ASP A 51 -3.78 -0.79 22.90
N ILE A 52 -3.90 -0.53 21.60
CA ILE A 52 -2.88 -0.85 20.59
C ILE A 52 -2.34 0.46 20.01
N PRO A 53 -1.10 0.86 20.36
CA PRO A 53 -0.47 2.04 19.78
C PRO A 53 -0.28 1.90 18.27
N PHE A 54 -0.45 3.00 17.54
CA PHE A 54 -0.16 3.12 16.11
C PHE A 54 0.55 4.45 15.83
N THR A 55 1.24 4.57 14.70
CA THR A 55 2.04 5.75 14.34
C THR A 55 1.18 6.96 14.00
N SER A 56 0.41 6.88 12.91
CA SER A 56 -0.35 7.99 12.33
C SER A 56 -1.75 7.58 11.92
N HIS A 57 -1.89 6.48 11.19
CA HIS A 57 -3.16 5.88 10.80
C HIS A 57 -3.04 4.37 10.82
N ASN A 58 -3.95 3.68 11.50
CA ASN A 58 -4.03 2.23 11.39
C ASN A 58 -4.68 1.86 10.04
N SER A 59 -3.88 1.68 9.00
CA SER A 59 -4.38 1.36 7.66
C SER A 59 -3.37 0.60 6.82
N SER A 60 -3.88 -0.36 6.05
CA SER A 60 -3.14 -1.08 5.01
C SER A 60 -3.54 -0.60 3.61
N ALA A 61 -2.81 -1.07 2.61
CA ALA A 61 -3.09 -0.82 1.19
C ALA A 61 -3.08 -2.11 0.38
N CYS A 62 -3.83 -2.14 -0.71
CA CYS A 62 -3.75 -3.19 -1.73
C CYS A 62 -3.46 -2.57 -3.09
N ILE A 63 -2.45 -3.08 -3.78
CA ILE A 63 -2.13 -2.72 -5.16
C ILE A 63 -2.72 -3.80 -6.07
N GLU A 64 -3.54 -3.40 -7.02
CA GLU A 64 -4.03 -4.27 -8.08
C GLU A 64 -3.24 -4.01 -9.37
N VAL A 65 -2.67 -5.07 -9.93
CA VAL A 65 -1.88 -5.01 -11.17
C VAL A 65 -2.25 -6.15 -12.11
N PHE A 66 -1.91 -5.97 -13.39
CA PHE A 66 -1.99 -7.00 -14.42
C PHE A 66 -0.59 -7.31 -14.95
N SER A 67 -0.16 -8.58 -14.88
CA SER A 67 1.10 -9.06 -15.49
C SER A 67 0.89 -9.39 -16.96
#